data_AF-A0A8D8IQC2-F1
#
_entry.id   AF-A0A8D8IQC2-F1
#
_cell.length_a   1.000
_cell.length_b   1.000
_cell.length_c   1.000
_cell.angle_alpha   90.00
_cell.angle_beta   90.00
_cell.angle_gamma   90.00
#
_symmetry.space_group_name_H-M   'P 1'
#
loop_
_entity.id
_entity.type
_entity.pdbx_description
1 polymer ?
#
loop_
_entity_poly.entity_id
_entity_poly.type
_entity_poly.pdbx_seq_one_letter_code
_entity_poly.pdbx_strand_id
1 'polypeptide(L)'
;KMIADDHSLNHEYLPILGLPEFRSSASKIALGEDSPAIKENRVGAVQCLGGTGALKIGAEFLRRWYNGTDNTKTPVYVSAPTWENHNAVFSNAGFEDIRPYK
;
A
#
# COMPACT_ATOMS: atom_id res chain seq x y z
N LYS A 1 17.97 9.88 -19.60
CA LYS A 1 19.34 10.42 -19.68
C LYS A 1 19.83 10.81 -18.29
N MET A 2 19.23 11.80 -17.62
CA MET A 2 19.72 12.32 -16.33
C MET A 2 20.06 11.30 -15.22
N ILE A 3 19.28 10.23 -15.00
CA ILE A 3 19.58 9.22 -13.97
C ILE A 3 20.61 8.17 -14.44
N ALA A 4 20.56 7.78 -15.72
CA ALA A 4 21.45 6.77 -16.26
C ALA A 4 22.90 7.28 -16.44
N ASP A 5 23.05 8.60 -16.55
CA ASP A 5 24.33 9.28 -16.71
C ASP A 5 24.89 9.79 -15.37
N ASP A 6 24.20 9.54 -14.24
CA ASP A 6 24.64 9.96 -12.90
C ASP A 6 25.47 8.86 -12.22
N HIS A 7 26.79 9.03 -12.27
CA HIS A 7 27.74 8.08 -11.67
C HIS A 7 27.84 8.13 -10.14
N SER A 8 27.12 9.04 -9.47
CA SER A 8 27.06 9.08 -8.00
C SER A 8 26.04 8.10 -7.42
N LEU A 9 25.07 7.66 -8.23
CA LEU A 9 24.07 6.67 -7.86
C LEU A 9 24.61 5.25 -8.07
N ASN A 10 24.26 4.34 -7.17
CA ASN A 10 24.50 2.91 -7.34
C ASN A 10 23.20 2.19 -7.75
N HIS A 11 23.34 0.93 -8.14
CA HIS A 11 22.23 0.04 -8.51
C HIS A 11 22.07 -1.13 -7.55
N GLU A 12 22.53 -0.97 -6.32
CA GLU A 12 22.34 -1.96 -5.27
C GLU A 12 20.87 -2.04 -4.85
N TYR A 13 20.50 -3.13 -4.20
CA TYR A 13 19.14 -3.26 -3.68
C TYR A 13 18.84 -2.18 -2.63
N LEU A 14 17.70 -1.54 -2.80
CA LEU A 14 17.09 -0.75 -1.74
C LEU A 14 16.68 -1.66 -0.56
N PRO A 15 16.45 -1.09 0.64
CA PRO A 15 15.80 -1.81 1.72
C PRO A 15 14.47 -2.45 1.28
N ILE A 16 14.07 -3.56 1.90
CA ILE A 16 12.83 -4.30 1.55
C ILE A 16 11.60 -3.39 1.49
N LEU A 17 11.51 -2.43 2.41
CA LEU A 17 10.37 -1.51 2.47
C LEU A 17 10.47 -0.34 1.46
N GLY A 18 11.58 -0.23 0.74
CA GLY A 18 11.89 0.85 -0.20
C GLY A 18 12.81 1.94 0.36
N LEU A 19 13.07 2.93 -0.49
CA LEU A 19 13.93 4.08 -0.19
C LEU A 19 13.32 4.92 0.96
N PRO A 20 14.03 5.14 2.09
CA PRO A 20 13.51 5.85 3.25
C PRO A 20 12.94 7.24 2.93
N GLU A 21 13.64 8.03 2.12
CA GLU A 21 13.28 9.40 1.75
C GLU A 21 12.01 9.42 0.89
N PHE A 22 11.90 8.47 -0.05
CA PHE A 22 10.68 8.31 -0.86
C PHE A 22 9.47 8.00 0.03
N ARG A 23 9.61 7.05 0.97
CA ARG A 23 8.53 6.65 1.87
C ARG A 23 8.09 7.79 2.78
N SER A 24 9.05 8.48 3.40
CA SER A 24 8.77 9.65 4.26
C SER A 24 8.07 10.76 3.50
N SER A 25 8.57 11.09 2.31
CA SER A 25 8.01 12.17 1.48
C SER A 25 6.61 11.82 0.96
N ALA A 26 6.40 10.58 0.51
CA ALA A 26 5.09 10.11 0.07
C ALA A 26 4.04 10.19 1.20
N SER A 27 4.40 9.80 2.42
CA SER A 27 3.52 9.95 3.59
C SER A 27 3.16 11.41 3.88
N LYS A 28 4.12 12.33 3.77
CA LYS A 28 3.87 13.77 3.96
C LYS A 28 2.97 14.34 2.87
N ILE A 29 3.13 13.92 1.62
CA ILE A 29 2.23 14.31 0.53
C ILE A 29 0.79 13.85 0.81
N ALA A 30 0.61 12.62 1.29
CA ALA A 30 -0.72 12.05 1.53
C ALA A 30 -1.40 12.61 2.79
N LEU A 31 -0.64 12.86 3.87
CA LEU A 31 -1.20 13.20 5.19
C LEU A 31 -1.01 14.68 5.57
N GLY A 32 -0.22 15.42 4.81
CA GLY A 32 0.26 16.76 5.15
C GLY A 32 1.52 16.74 6.03
N GLU A 33 2.44 17.68 5.82
CA GLU A 33 3.70 17.77 6.57
C GLU A 33 3.47 17.94 8.08
N ASP A 34 2.42 18.67 8.46
CA ASP A 34 2.07 18.96 9.85
C ASP A 34 1.18 17.90 10.51
N SER A 35 0.93 16.77 9.85
CA SER A 35 0.06 15.70 10.34
C SER A 35 0.43 15.29 11.78
N PRO A 36 -0.52 15.33 12.74
CA PRO A 36 -0.29 14.82 14.08
C PRO A 36 0.18 13.36 14.07
N ALA A 37 -0.28 12.56 13.10
CA ALA A 37 0.14 11.17 12.97
C ALA A 37 1.62 10.99 12.69
N ILE A 38 2.20 11.88 11.88
CA ILE A 38 3.63 11.89 11.60
C ILE A 38 4.39 12.35 12.84
N LYS A 39 3.95 13.44 13.47
CA LYS A 39 4.58 14.01 14.69
C LYS A 39 4.58 13.03 15.87
N GLU A 40 3.53 12.22 15.97
CA GLU A 40 3.35 11.20 17.01
C GLU A 40 3.94 9.83 16.62
N ASN A 41 4.68 9.71 15.51
CA ASN A 41 5.31 8.48 15.03
C ASN A 41 4.33 7.29 14.82
N ARG A 42 3.12 7.59 14.33
CA ARG A 42 2.05 6.60 14.08
C ARG A 42 1.94 6.15 12.63
N VAL A 43 2.85 6.62 11.76
CA VAL A 43 2.78 6.39 10.31
C VAL A 43 3.88 5.43 9.89
N GLY A 44 3.47 4.27 9.35
CA GLY A 44 4.33 3.35 8.61
C GLY A 44 4.10 3.48 7.11
N ALA A 45 5.15 3.29 6.31
CA ALA A 45 5.07 3.34 4.86
C ALA A 45 5.96 2.27 4.21
N VAL A 46 5.44 1.66 3.15
CA VAL A 46 6.09 0.64 2.32
C VAL A 46 5.98 1.07 0.86
N GLN A 47 7.11 1.21 0.17
CA GLN A 47 7.15 1.48 -1.25
C GLN A 47 6.64 0.26 -2.02
N CYS A 48 5.76 0.49 -2.99
CA CYS A 48 5.12 -0.56 -3.76
C CYS A 48 5.20 -0.27 -5.27
N LEU A 49 4.94 -1.30 -6.09
CA LEU A 49 4.82 -1.16 -7.54
C LEU A 49 3.49 -0.50 -7.91
N GLY A 50 3.49 0.83 -7.88
CA GLY A 50 2.31 1.66 -8.12
C GLY A 50 1.17 1.41 -7.11
N GLY A 51 -0.01 1.98 -7.42
CA GLY A 51 -1.19 1.82 -6.57
C GLY A 51 -1.68 0.37 -6.47
N THR A 52 -1.55 -0.41 -7.54
CA THR A 52 -1.95 -1.83 -7.55
C THR A 52 -1.11 -2.67 -6.58
N GLY A 53 0.21 -2.49 -6.58
CA GLY A 53 1.09 -3.17 -5.62
C GLY A 53 0.76 -2.78 -4.18
N ALA A 54 0.48 -1.49 -3.93
CA ALA A 54 0.09 -1.01 -2.61
C ALA A 54 -1.20 -1.66 -2.10
N LEU A 55 -2.23 -1.73 -2.96
CA LEU A 55 -3.49 -2.41 -2.63
C LEU A 55 -3.28 -3.91 -2.38
N LYS A 56 -2.46 -4.58 -3.19
CA LYS A 56 -2.18 -6.02 -3.03
C LYS A 56 -1.49 -6.34 -1.70
N ILE A 57 -0.42 -5.61 -1.35
CA ILE A 57 0.29 -5.80 -0.08
C ILE A 57 -0.62 -5.45 1.12
N GLY A 58 -1.39 -4.37 1.03
CA GLY A 58 -2.37 -3.99 2.05
C GLY A 58 -3.45 -5.06 2.24
N ALA A 59 -4.05 -5.56 1.16
CA ALA A 59 -5.05 -6.62 1.20
C ALA A 59 -4.48 -7.91 1.82
N GLU A 60 -3.27 -8.30 1.45
CA GLU A 60 -2.61 -9.46 2.02
C GLU A 60 -2.26 -9.31 3.50
N PHE A 61 -1.87 -8.11 3.92
CA PHE A 61 -1.66 -7.80 5.34
C PHE A 61 -2.96 -7.94 6.12
N LEU A 62 -4.05 -7.36 5.62
CA LEU A 62 -5.36 -7.43 6.26
C LEU A 62 -5.85 -8.89 6.34
N ARG A 63 -5.76 -9.67 5.26
CA ARG A 63 -6.20 -11.07 5.27
C ARG A 63 -5.44 -11.90 6.30
N ARG A 64 -4.14 -11.66 6.50
CA ARG A 64 -3.31 -12.40 7.46
C ARG A 64 -3.54 -12.00 8.91
N TRP A 65 -3.74 -10.71 9.18
CA TRP A 65 -3.57 -10.16 10.54
C TRP A 65 -4.76 -9.37 11.08
N TYR A 66 -5.67 -8.92 10.21
CA TYR A 66 -6.83 -8.13 10.63
C TYR A 66 -8.03 -9.04 10.92
N ASN A 67 -8.72 -8.74 12.03
CA ASN A 67 -9.93 -9.45 12.46
C ASN A 67 -9.71 -10.97 12.66
N GLY A 68 -8.58 -11.32 13.27
CA GLY A 68 -8.12 -12.70 13.45
C GLY A 68 -6.93 -13.05 12.56
N THR A 69 -6.40 -14.26 12.72
CA THR A 69 -5.28 -14.76 11.91
C THR A 69 -5.81 -15.51 10.70
N ASP A 70 -5.30 -15.18 9.51
CA ASP A 70 -5.68 -15.78 8.23
C ASP A 70 -7.20 -15.77 7.95
N ASN A 71 -7.88 -14.68 8.35
CA ASN A 71 -9.32 -14.55 8.19
C ASN A 71 -9.70 -14.13 6.75
N THR A 72 -10.26 -15.07 5.99
CA THR A 72 -10.77 -14.87 4.62
C THR A 72 -12.21 -14.34 4.56
N LYS A 73 -12.92 -14.34 5.70
CA LYS A 73 -14.36 -14.03 5.81
C LYS A 73 -14.67 -12.58 6.16
N THR A 74 -13.66 -11.76 6.44
CA THR A 74 -13.86 -10.33 6.68
C THR A 74 -14.47 -9.68 5.42
N PRO A 75 -15.65 -9.04 5.50
CA PRO A 75 -16.26 -8.42 4.33
C PRO A 75 -15.44 -7.23 3.81
N VAL A 76 -15.22 -7.19 2.50
CA VAL A 76 -14.57 -6.06 1.80
C VAL A 76 -15.64 -5.30 1.02
N TYR A 77 -15.82 -4.02 1.32
CA TYR A 77 -16.80 -3.19 0.62
C TYR A 77 -16.13 -2.33 -0.46
N VAL A 78 -16.68 -2.37 -1.68
CA VAL A 78 -16.24 -1.56 -2.84
C VAL A 78 -17.40 -0.74 -3.39
N SER A 79 -17.14 0.46 -3.92
CA SER A 79 -18.20 1.31 -4.47
C SER A 79 -18.86 0.72 -5.72
N ALA A 80 -20.06 1.17 -6.07
CA ALA A 80 -20.73 0.83 -7.33
C ALA A 80 -21.10 2.13 -8.10
N PRO A 81 -20.32 2.53 -9.14
CA PRO A 81 -19.20 1.81 -9.75
C PRO A 81 -17.89 1.92 -8.95
N THR A 82 -16.93 1.06 -9.28
CA THR A 82 -15.54 1.11 -8.78
C THR A 82 -14.55 0.82 -9.90
N TRP A 83 -13.25 0.98 -9.63
CA TRP A 83 -12.21 0.51 -10.53
C TRP A 83 -12.21 -1.02 -10.56
N GLU A 84 -12.40 -1.60 -11.75
CA GLU A 84 -12.62 -3.05 -11.95
C GLU A 84 -11.61 -3.93 -11.21
N ASN A 85 -10.35 -3.50 -11.19
CA ASN A 85 -9.26 -4.26 -10.59
C ASN A 85 -9.31 -4.31 -9.04
N HIS A 86 -10.17 -3.53 -8.36
CA HIS A 86 -10.36 -3.70 -6.91
C HIS A 86 -10.84 -5.11 -6.57
N ASN A 87 -11.85 -5.62 -7.28
CA ASN A 87 -12.39 -6.96 -7.03
C ASN A 87 -11.30 -8.04 -7.22
N ALA A 88 -10.50 -7.91 -8.29
CA ALA A 88 -9.41 -8.84 -8.58
C ALA A 88 -8.30 -8.79 -7.50
N VAL A 89 -7.92 -7.60 -7.03
CA VAL A 89 -6.87 -7.47 -6.01
C VAL A 89 -7.27 -8.15 -4.69
N PHE A 90 -8.48 -7.90 -4.20
CA PHE A 90 -8.93 -8.46 -2.93
C PHE A 90 -9.25 -9.96 -3.02
N SER A 91 -9.87 -10.42 -4.11
CA SER A 91 -10.10 -11.86 -4.32
C SER A 91 -8.78 -12.63 -4.41
N ASN A 92 -7.80 -12.11 -5.15
CA ASN A 92 -6.46 -12.71 -5.25
C ASN A 92 -5.66 -12.64 -3.92
N ALA A 93 -6.06 -11.80 -2.96
CA ALA A 93 -5.47 -11.78 -1.61
C ALA A 93 -6.10 -12.82 -0.66
N GLY A 94 -7.22 -13.45 -1.08
CA GLY A 94 -7.92 -14.50 -0.36
C GLY A 94 -9.22 -14.07 0.32
N PHE A 95 -9.74 -12.87 0.07
CA PHE A 95 -11.05 -12.46 0.60
C PHE A 95 -12.18 -13.13 -0.17
N GLU A 96 -13.11 -13.75 0.55
CA GLU A 96 -14.22 -14.51 -0.04
C GLU A 96 -15.52 -13.70 -0.15
N ASP A 97 -15.59 -12.54 0.52
CA ASP A 97 -16.81 -11.75 0.65
C ASP A 97 -16.57 -10.29 0.25
N ILE A 98 -16.66 -10.02 -1.05
CA ILE A 98 -16.50 -8.68 -1.64
C ILE A 98 -17.89 -8.16 -2.03
N ARG A 99 -18.29 -7.03 -1.44
CA ARG A 99 -19.65 -6.50 -1.51
C ARG A 99 -19.67 -5.10 -2.13
N PRO A 100 -20.57 -4.82 -3.09
CA PRO A 100 -20.77 -3.46 -3.57
C PRO A 100 -21.55 -2.61 -2.56
N TYR A 101 -21.26 -1.31 -2.48
CA TYR A 101 -22.09 -0.31 -1.81
C TYR A 101 -22.38 0.90 -2.71
N LYS A 102 -23.48 1.60 -2.42
CA LYS A 102 -23.90 2.83 -3.11
C LYS A 102 -23.59 4.06 -2.28
#